data_AF-A0A5J4VFE5-F1
#
_entry.id   AF-A0A5J4VFE5-F1
#
_cell.length_a   1.000
_cell.length_b   1.000
_cell.length_c   1.000
_cell.angle_alpha   90.00
_cell.angle_beta   90.00
_cell.angle_gamma   90.00
#
_symmetry.space_group_name_H-M   'P 1'
#
loop_
_entity.id
_entity.type
_entity.pdbx_description
1 polymer ?
#
loop_
_entity_poly.entity_id
_entity_poly.type
_entity_poly.pdbx_seq_one_letter_code
_entity_poly.pdbx_strand_id
1 'polypeptide(L)'
;MADSSSFKSSQSYHITPDGSKQFSKIDQAVFNFFIPLYDQTKRRDVRGDYLHYCVCSLMLLMIQFFRLDTQTWNPPMISKQLGFVDGSAYGFLLHDMSPILSIVCFGVILLCWGYIIPVVIFFRKIVGSQKWMIEILRGYFMIAIALYIPLCNIFITSFDCHKTADGILVLNTGTCQCFGNNTLQILGAIFGIVGLCFITLQNTLYSLLIFHFNPKNGGPFAKRKGNTEMIMQFLILFMVLAMRLLSTWWFWRLVVVVISSGIMIYLTIYNQPHYKLIGNTLYAIIFIGVAVIRLFLEIGYLIERSTQSIIPTIVFMIVGIGLWPVGGFIVFKLTKKRQHKLWLLNEDLQPLIQFGQDELGNQQQSREMSIKSLPKLKNPFLVEQQLRFLGESSEFRNTDMLNYADIVYNHALRRNKKNAQLMFDYGTFLEAYKKNTKSNSVYMKCLQGCEPDFCLRFVLFCKQIESQQHALNNTGHGKASSGMMSLTFEEMLSTAEQHHEDAKTSLKEFWQNLASVNMSAPRVPQLLKRIVDNEAKARRGYEELLVTHPNSLIVLREYARLLLDIYQDEDTAEQIIQRAE
;
A
#
# COMPACT_ATOMS: atom_id res chain seq x y z
N MET A 1 23.48 -30.97 26.37
CA MET A 1 22.37 -31.57 27.14
C MET A 1 22.08 -30.65 28.32
N ALA A 2 21.06 -29.81 28.17
CA ALA A 2 20.42 -29.04 29.23
C ALA A 2 19.04 -28.68 28.69
N ASP A 3 18.01 -29.10 29.41
CA ASP A 3 16.63 -29.26 28.93
C ASP A 3 15.94 -27.94 28.58
N SER A 4 15.59 -27.83 27.30
CA SER A 4 14.58 -26.90 26.79
C SER A 4 13.20 -27.48 27.05
N SER A 5 12.62 -27.20 28.22
CA SER A 5 11.22 -27.51 28.51
C SER A 5 10.32 -26.67 27.59
N SER A 6 9.79 -27.33 26.57
CA SER A 6 8.82 -26.78 25.63
C SER A 6 7.56 -26.35 26.36
N PHE A 7 7.37 -25.04 26.50
CA PHE A 7 6.10 -24.47 26.88
C PHE A 7 5.12 -24.73 25.73
N LYS A 8 4.26 -25.75 25.90
CA LYS A 8 3.19 -26.10 24.95
C LYS A 8 2.44 -24.83 24.58
N SER A 9 2.58 -24.42 23.32
CA SER A 9 1.85 -23.30 22.75
C SER A 9 0.37 -23.53 22.99
N SER A 10 -0.26 -22.53 23.61
CA SER A 10 -1.69 -22.35 23.83
C SER A 10 -2.55 -23.06 22.77
N GLN A 11 -3.61 -23.75 23.21
CA GLN A 11 -4.73 -24.15 22.35
C GLN A 11 -5.21 -22.93 21.55
N SER A 12 -4.65 -22.74 20.35
CA SER A 12 -5.13 -21.75 19.40
C SER A 12 -6.52 -22.18 18.97
N TYR A 13 -7.47 -21.26 18.95
CA TYR A 13 -8.77 -21.51 18.36
C TYR A 13 -8.56 -22.04 16.93
N HIS A 14 -8.85 -23.32 16.71
CA HIS A 14 -8.83 -23.95 15.39
C HIS A 14 -10.02 -23.43 14.61
N ILE A 15 -9.81 -22.35 13.86
CA ILE A 15 -10.70 -21.98 12.77
C ILE A 15 -10.33 -22.91 11.61
N THR A 16 -11.27 -23.74 11.19
CA THR A 16 -11.10 -24.60 10.01
C THR A 16 -11.12 -23.73 8.75
N PRO A 17 -10.15 -23.90 7.82
CA PRO A 17 -10.18 -23.20 6.56
C PRO A 17 -11.33 -23.76 5.70
N ASP A 18 -12.42 -23.02 5.57
CA ASP A 18 -13.38 -23.26 4.48
C ASP A 18 -12.72 -22.85 3.16
N GLY A 19 -12.99 -23.62 2.10
CA GLY A 19 -12.25 -23.62 0.83
C GLY A 19 -11.83 -22.25 0.29
N SER A 20 -10.59 -22.19 -0.23
CA SER A 20 -10.01 -20.97 -0.80
C SER A 20 -10.85 -20.44 -1.96
N LYS A 21 -11.54 -19.31 -1.75
CA LYS A 21 -12.14 -18.57 -2.87
C LYS A 21 -11.02 -18.02 -3.76
N GLN A 22 -11.01 -18.41 -5.02
CA GLN A 22 -10.11 -17.81 -6.01
C GLN A 22 -10.44 -16.32 -6.20
N PHE A 23 -9.42 -15.48 -6.30
CA PHE A 23 -9.59 -14.05 -6.60
C PHE A 23 -10.27 -13.86 -7.96
N SER A 24 -11.12 -12.83 -8.10
CA SER A 24 -11.73 -12.47 -9.38
C SER A 24 -10.65 -12.17 -10.42
N LYS A 25 -10.91 -12.46 -11.71
CA LYS A 25 -9.99 -12.13 -12.81
C LYS A 25 -9.61 -10.64 -12.84
N ILE A 26 -10.56 -9.77 -12.48
CA ILE A 26 -10.34 -8.32 -12.40
C ILE A 26 -9.39 -7.97 -11.24
N ASP A 27 -9.64 -8.55 -10.05
CA ASP A 27 -8.77 -8.35 -8.89
C ASP A 27 -7.34 -8.82 -9.19
N GLN A 28 -7.18 -9.98 -9.83
CA GLN A 28 -5.87 -10.51 -10.21
C GLN A 28 -5.13 -9.57 -11.17
N ALA A 29 -5.82 -9.03 -12.18
CA ALA A 29 -5.23 -8.08 -13.12
C ALA A 29 -4.75 -6.80 -12.41
N VAL A 30 -5.59 -6.23 -11.54
CA VAL A 30 -5.23 -5.03 -10.76
C VAL A 30 -4.10 -5.33 -9.77
N PHE A 31 -4.16 -6.44 -9.05
CA PHE A 31 -3.14 -6.78 -8.07
C PHE A 31 -1.80 -7.09 -8.72
N ASN A 32 -1.78 -7.79 -9.85
CA ASN A 32 -0.56 -7.99 -10.65
C ASN A 32 0.07 -6.66 -11.07
N PHE A 33 -0.74 -5.63 -11.31
CA PHE A 33 -0.22 -4.31 -11.62
C PHE A 33 0.54 -3.66 -10.46
N PHE A 34 0.04 -3.83 -9.23
CA PHE A 34 0.60 -3.18 -8.03
C PHE A 34 1.63 -4.02 -7.25
N ILE A 35 1.75 -5.33 -7.49
CA ILE A 35 2.79 -6.18 -6.86
C ILE A 35 4.20 -5.56 -6.93
N PRO A 36 4.67 -5.03 -8.08
CA PRO A 36 6.05 -4.52 -8.17
C PRO A 36 6.36 -3.40 -7.16
N LEU A 37 5.32 -2.67 -6.78
CA LEU A 37 5.37 -1.56 -5.84
C LEU A 37 5.26 -2.03 -4.38
N TYR A 38 4.83 -3.27 -4.15
CA TYR A 38 4.74 -3.84 -2.82
C TYR A 38 6.14 -4.13 -2.29
N ASP A 39 6.54 -3.40 -1.24
CA ASP A 39 7.80 -3.61 -0.53
C ASP A 39 7.52 -3.74 0.96
N GLN A 40 7.69 -4.94 1.54
CA GLN A 40 7.60 -5.18 2.98
C GLN A 40 8.95 -5.65 3.53
N THR A 41 10.01 -4.90 3.21
CA THR A 41 11.36 -5.21 3.71
C THR A 41 11.38 -5.26 5.25
N LYS A 42 11.98 -6.31 5.82
CA LYS A 42 12.01 -6.54 7.29
C LYS A 42 12.69 -5.40 8.07
N ARG A 43 13.59 -4.65 7.42
CA ARG A 43 14.25 -3.46 7.94
C ARG A 43 14.20 -2.38 6.88
N ARG A 44 13.38 -1.36 7.13
CA ARG A 44 13.22 -0.22 6.23
C ARG A 44 14.20 0.89 6.62
N ASP A 45 14.77 1.57 5.61
CA ASP A 45 15.49 2.80 5.87
C ASP A 45 14.50 3.91 6.25
N VAL A 46 14.59 4.37 7.50
CA VAL A 46 13.71 5.38 8.06
C VAL A 46 14.02 6.77 7.49
N ARG A 47 15.23 6.98 6.93
CA ARG A 47 15.66 8.29 6.41
C ARG A 47 14.80 8.75 5.23
N GLY A 48 14.48 7.84 4.31
CA GLY A 48 13.64 8.14 3.16
C GLY A 48 12.23 8.60 3.55
N ASP A 49 11.65 7.97 4.58
CA ASP A 49 10.34 8.32 5.12
C ASP A 49 10.32 9.74 5.72
N TYR A 50 11.35 10.11 6.49
CA TYR A 50 11.45 11.47 7.04
C TYR A 50 11.71 12.52 5.95
N LEU A 51 12.56 12.21 4.97
CA LEU A 51 12.82 13.12 3.85
C LEU A 51 11.53 13.41 3.07
N HIS A 52 10.77 12.34 2.75
CA HIS A 52 9.49 12.47 2.07
C HIS A 52 8.52 13.33 2.89
N TYR A 53 8.39 13.04 4.19
CA TYR A 53 7.58 13.85 5.10
C TYR A 53 8.01 15.33 5.10
N CYS A 54 9.31 15.63 5.20
CA CYS A 54 9.82 17.01 5.21
C CYS A 54 9.48 17.76 3.92
N VAL A 55 9.66 17.12 2.75
CA VAL A 55 9.34 17.73 1.45
C VAL A 55 7.85 18.02 1.33
N CYS A 56 6.99 17.05 1.64
CA CYS A 56 5.54 17.21 1.59
C CYS A 56 5.06 18.28 2.60
N SER A 57 5.64 18.29 3.81
CA SER A 57 5.35 19.31 4.83
C SER A 57 5.70 20.70 4.35
N LEU A 58 6.89 20.86 3.76
CA LEU A 58 7.36 22.13 3.23
C LEU A 58 6.39 22.65 2.16
N MET A 59 6.03 21.82 1.18
CA MET A 59 5.11 22.22 0.11
C MET A 59 3.72 22.60 0.65
N LEU A 60 3.19 21.85 1.61
CA LEU A 60 1.88 22.12 2.20
C LEU A 60 1.86 23.40 3.06
N LEU A 61 3.00 23.76 3.67
CA LEU A 61 3.15 25.04 4.37
C LEU A 61 3.33 26.20 3.40
N MET A 62 4.10 26.01 2.31
CA MET A 62 4.37 27.06 1.33
C MET A 62 3.11 27.50 0.57
N ILE A 63 2.23 26.56 0.21
CA ILE A 63 0.96 26.90 -0.44
C ILE A 63 0.07 27.81 0.44
N GLN A 64 0.24 27.82 1.77
CA GLN A 64 -0.53 28.72 2.66
C GLN A 64 -0.23 30.19 2.45
N PHE A 65 0.91 30.52 1.82
CA PHE A 65 1.29 31.89 1.50
C PHE A 65 0.74 32.35 0.15
N PHE A 66 0.10 31.46 -0.61
CA PHE A 66 -0.51 31.81 -1.88
C PHE A 66 -1.59 32.90 -1.69
N ARG A 67 -1.43 33.99 -2.45
CA ARG A 67 -2.36 35.11 -2.52
C ARG A 67 -2.27 35.75 -3.90
N LEU A 68 -3.41 36.23 -4.39
CA LEU A 68 -3.49 37.16 -5.52
C LEU A 68 -3.99 38.51 -5.01
N ASP A 69 -3.38 39.58 -5.49
CA ASP A 69 -3.92 40.91 -5.30
C ASP A 69 -5.11 41.11 -6.23
N THR A 70 -6.28 41.42 -5.66
CA THR A 70 -7.53 41.58 -6.42
C THR A 70 -7.53 42.78 -7.37
N GLN A 71 -6.62 43.73 -7.19
CA GLN A 71 -6.51 44.90 -8.08
C GLN A 71 -5.64 44.59 -9.30
N THR A 72 -4.48 43.98 -9.08
CA THR A 72 -3.47 43.74 -10.12
C THR A 72 -3.49 42.33 -10.69
N TRP A 73 -4.23 41.40 -10.05
CA TRP A 73 -4.25 39.96 -10.31
C TRP A 73 -2.87 39.29 -10.30
N ASN A 74 -1.88 39.98 -9.74
CA ASN A 74 -0.52 39.49 -9.61
C ASN A 74 -0.25 39.01 -8.17
N PRO A 75 0.54 37.94 -8.00
CA PRO A 75 0.95 37.51 -6.68
C PRO A 75 1.96 38.52 -6.09
N PRO A 76 1.86 38.85 -4.79
CA PRO A 76 2.87 39.65 -4.11
C PRO A 76 4.21 38.91 -4.07
N MET A 77 5.31 39.64 -3.86
CA MET A 77 6.68 39.09 -3.92
C MET A 77 6.89 37.82 -3.07
N ILE A 78 6.36 37.82 -1.84
CA ILE A 78 6.44 36.67 -0.93
C ILE A 78 5.70 35.46 -1.52
N SER A 79 4.47 35.64 -2.01
CA SER A 79 3.70 34.58 -2.65
C SER A 79 4.38 34.08 -3.93
N LYS A 80 5.06 34.95 -4.68
CA LYS A 80 5.77 34.57 -5.90
C LYS A 80 7.00 33.71 -5.58
N GLN A 81 7.80 34.09 -4.58
CA GLN A 81 9.00 33.34 -4.19
C GLN A 81 8.65 31.97 -3.60
N LEU A 82 7.75 31.92 -2.63
CA LEU A 82 7.30 30.66 -2.02
C LEU A 82 6.52 29.80 -3.02
N GLY A 83 5.86 30.46 -3.98
CA GLY A 83 5.11 29.84 -5.05
C GLY A 83 5.94 28.98 -6.02
N PHE A 84 7.27 29.14 -6.05
CA PHE A 84 8.13 28.26 -6.86
C PHE A 84 8.29 26.87 -6.22
N VAL A 85 8.19 26.78 -4.89
CA VAL A 85 8.35 25.52 -4.15
C VAL A 85 7.09 24.66 -4.28
N ASP A 86 5.91 25.27 -4.12
CA ASP A 86 4.62 24.58 -4.24
C ASP A 86 4.10 24.51 -5.68
N GLY A 87 4.79 25.14 -6.63
CA GLY A 87 4.46 25.16 -8.05
C GLY A 87 3.40 26.17 -8.49
N SER A 88 2.83 26.95 -7.58
CA SER A 88 1.82 27.96 -7.90
C SER A 88 2.33 29.14 -8.74
N ALA A 89 3.63 29.44 -8.68
CA ALA A 89 4.27 30.56 -9.39
C ALA A 89 4.64 30.25 -10.85
N TYR A 90 4.75 28.98 -11.25
CA TYR A 90 5.22 28.61 -12.60
C TYR A 90 4.34 29.16 -13.71
N GLY A 91 3.02 29.17 -13.53
CA GLY A 91 2.13 29.75 -14.53
C GLY A 91 2.28 31.26 -14.68
N PHE A 92 2.58 31.99 -13.60
CA PHE A 92 2.84 33.43 -13.66
C PHE A 92 4.15 33.78 -14.36
N LEU A 93 5.11 32.85 -14.40
CA LEU A 93 6.35 33.04 -15.16
C LEU A 93 6.10 32.94 -16.68
N LEU A 94 5.19 32.06 -17.10
CA LEU A 94 4.91 31.76 -18.50
C LEU A 94 3.78 32.61 -19.09
N HIS A 95 3.03 33.33 -18.26
CA HIS A 95 1.88 34.15 -18.67
C HIS A 95 0.89 33.38 -19.56
N ASP A 96 0.66 33.87 -20.79
CA ASP A 96 -0.23 33.29 -21.79
C ASP A 96 0.19 31.90 -22.26
N MET A 97 1.46 31.53 -22.07
CA MET A 97 2.02 30.22 -22.41
C MET A 97 1.89 29.21 -21.27
N SER A 98 1.30 29.58 -20.13
CA SER A 98 1.07 28.66 -19.01
C SER A 98 0.28 27.38 -19.36
N PRO A 99 -0.68 27.35 -20.32
CA PRO A 99 -1.32 26.10 -20.74
C PRO A 99 -0.36 25.10 -21.39
N ILE A 100 0.77 25.54 -21.95
CA ILE A 100 1.79 24.63 -22.52
C ILE A 100 2.44 23.82 -21.41
N LEU A 101 2.64 24.41 -20.23
CA LEU A 101 3.24 23.70 -19.10
C LEU A 101 2.38 22.52 -18.66
N SER A 102 1.05 22.67 -18.60
CA SER A 102 0.16 21.55 -18.25
C SER A 102 0.20 20.45 -19.30
N ILE A 103 0.25 20.80 -20.59
CA ILE A 103 0.36 19.85 -21.70
C ILE A 103 1.69 19.09 -21.61
N VAL A 104 2.81 19.78 -21.40
CA VAL A 104 4.14 19.17 -21.27
C VAL A 104 4.20 18.26 -20.05
N CYS A 105 3.75 18.72 -18.88
CA CYS A 105 3.72 17.91 -17.66
C CYS A 105 2.84 16.66 -17.83
N PHE A 106 1.68 16.78 -18.46
CA PHE A 106 0.83 15.63 -18.75
C PHE A 106 1.50 14.67 -19.74
N GLY A 107 2.15 15.18 -20.78
CA GLY A 107 2.95 14.39 -21.71
C GLY A 107 4.07 13.61 -21.03
N VAL A 108 4.81 14.23 -20.10
CA VAL A 108 5.85 13.56 -19.30
C VAL A 108 5.25 12.45 -18.43
N ILE A 109 4.12 12.70 -17.78
CA ILE A 109 3.41 11.68 -17.00
C ILE A 109 2.99 10.51 -17.89
N LEU A 110 2.43 10.76 -19.08
CA LEU A 110 2.07 9.71 -20.03
C LEU A 110 3.30 8.92 -20.52
N LEU A 111 4.43 9.57 -20.76
CA LEU A 111 5.69 8.90 -21.11
C LEU A 111 6.18 8.00 -19.97
N CYS A 112 6.12 8.48 -18.72
CA CYS A 112 6.42 7.66 -17.56
C CYS A 112 5.49 6.43 -17.48
N TRP A 113 4.19 6.61 -17.72
CA TRP A 113 3.25 5.49 -17.79
C TRP A 113 3.51 4.53 -18.95
N GLY A 114 3.96 5.06 -20.09
CA GLY A 114 4.45 4.27 -21.23
C GLY A 114 5.65 3.40 -20.88
N TYR A 115 6.47 3.78 -19.89
CA TYR A 115 7.54 2.94 -19.33
C TYR A 115 7.02 1.97 -18.24
N ILE A 116 6.14 2.44 -17.35
CA ILE A 116 5.62 1.65 -16.23
C ILE A 116 4.81 0.45 -16.72
N ILE A 117 3.93 0.64 -17.71
CA ILE A 117 3.04 -0.42 -18.20
C ILE A 117 3.84 -1.63 -18.72
N PRO A 118 4.84 -1.48 -19.62
CA PRO A 118 5.72 -2.58 -20.02
C PRO A 118 6.47 -3.22 -18.86
N VAL A 119 7.03 -2.43 -17.93
CA VAL A 119 7.77 -2.97 -16.77
C VAL A 119 6.85 -3.84 -15.91
N VAL A 120 5.60 -3.44 -15.75
CA VAL A 120 4.58 -4.18 -15.00
C VAL A 120 4.11 -5.44 -15.77
N ILE A 121 3.84 -5.34 -17.07
CA ILE A 121 3.43 -6.49 -17.90
C ILE A 121 4.54 -7.54 -17.95
N PHE A 122 5.79 -7.12 -18.18
CA PHE A 122 6.95 -8.00 -18.24
C PHE A 122 7.61 -8.21 -16.87
N PHE A 123 6.96 -7.79 -15.78
CA PHE A 123 7.50 -7.86 -14.43
C PHE A 123 8.04 -9.25 -14.11
N ARG A 124 7.30 -10.30 -14.49
CA ARG A 124 7.68 -11.71 -14.27
C ARG A 124 9.08 -12.03 -14.83
N LYS A 125 9.37 -11.57 -16.05
CA LYS A 125 10.65 -11.78 -16.75
C LYS A 125 11.75 -10.84 -16.27
N ILE A 126 11.37 -9.61 -15.91
CA ILE A 126 12.29 -8.52 -15.56
C ILE A 126 12.96 -8.72 -14.21
N VAL A 127 12.23 -9.17 -13.19
CA VAL A 127 12.78 -9.21 -11.81
C VAL A 127 13.95 -10.20 -11.69
N GLY A 128 13.93 -11.29 -12.47
CA GLY A 128 15.02 -12.27 -12.51
C GLY A 128 16.31 -11.69 -13.10
N SER A 129 16.20 -10.73 -14.02
CA SER A 129 17.33 -10.20 -14.80
C SER A 129 17.83 -8.85 -14.29
N GLN A 130 16.95 -7.94 -13.83
CA GLN A 130 17.29 -6.53 -13.60
C GLN A 130 16.51 -5.87 -12.45
N LYS A 131 17.04 -5.96 -11.23
CA LYS A 131 16.44 -5.35 -10.02
C LYS A 131 16.33 -3.83 -10.06
N TRP A 132 17.24 -3.15 -10.76
CA TRP A 132 17.31 -1.69 -10.79
C TRP A 132 16.05 -1.05 -11.40
N MET A 133 15.36 -1.74 -12.33
CA MET A 133 14.13 -1.22 -12.94
C MET A 133 12.97 -1.12 -11.94
N ILE A 134 12.92 -2.02 -10.95
CA ILE A 134 11.91 -1.97 -9.89
C ILE A 134 12.18 -0.81 -8.94
N GLU A 135 13.46 -0.56 -8.63
CA GLU A 135 13.85 0.60 -7.81
C GLU A 135 13.54 1.92 -8.52
N ILE A 136 13.71 2.01 -9.84
CA ILE A 136 13.25 3.18 -10.63
C ILE A 136 11.74 3.32 -10.56
N LEU A 137 10.99 2.22 -10.75
CA LEU A 137 9.53 2.23 -10.67
C LEU A 137 9.05 2.74 -9.30
N ARG A 138 9.63 2.23 -8.21
CA ARG A 138 9.33 2.68 -6.84
C ARG A 138 9.72 4.15 -6.63
N GLY A 139 10.89 4.54 -7.15
CA GLY A 139 11.37 5.92 -7.13
C GLY A 139 10.42 6.89 -7.83
N TYR A 140 9.88 6.52 -9.00
CA TYR A 140 8.88 7.32 -9.71
C TYR A 140 7.65 7.60 -8.84
N PHE A 141 7.05 6.57 -8.22
CA PHE A 141 5.86 6.79 -7.38
C PHE A 141 6.17 7.65 -6.14
N MET A 142 7.34 7.45 -5.52
CA MET A 142 7.77 8.29 -4.39
C MET A 142 7.92 9.77 -4.80
N ILE A 143 8.49 10.02 -5.98
CA ILE A 143 8.63 11.38 -6.54
C ILE A 143 7.25 11.94 -6.94
N ALA A 144 6.38 11.14 -7.55
CA ALA A 144 5.05 11.57 -7.99
C ALA A 144 4.14 11.98 -6.80
N ILE A 145 4.30 11.33 -5.65
CA ILE A 145 3.60 11.73 -4.41
C ILE A 145 4.22 13.00 -3.85
N ALA A 146 5.55 13.10 -3.82
CA ALA A 146 6.23 14.31 -3.36
C ALA A 146 5.87 15.54 -4.21
N LEU A 147 5.73 15.36 -5.53
CA LEU A 147 5.37 16.42 -6.48
C LEU A 147 3.86 16.61 -6.65
N TYR A 148 3.03 15.96 -5.83
CA TYR A 148 1.57 16.03 -5.99
C TYR A 148 1.03 17.46 -5.94
N ILE A 149 1.41 18.24 -4.93
CA ILE A 149 0.96 19.63 -4.76
C ILE A 149 1.40 20.51 -5.95
N PRO A 150 2.70 20.51 -6.34
CA PRO A 150 3.16 21.18 -7.56
C PRO A 150 2.41 20.80 -8.82
N LEU A 151 2.20 19.52 -9.07
CA LEU A 151 1.48 19.05 -10.26
C LEU A 151 0.01 19.50 -10.23
N CYS A 152 -0.66 19.42 -9.09
CA CYS A 152 -2.01 19.95 -8.93
C CYS A 152 -2.07 21.46 -9.24
N ASN A 153 -1.14 22.24 -8.69
CA ASN A 153 -1.07 23.68 -8.95
C ASN A 153 -0.83 24.00 -10.45
N ILE A 154 0.08 23.28 -11.11
CA ILE A 154 0.35 23.44 -12.55
C ILE A 154 -0.91 23.12 -13.37
N PHE A 155 -1.60 22.02 -13.06
CA PHE A 155 -2.82 21.64 -13.76
C PHE A 155 -3.98 22.61 -13.52
N ILE A 156 -4.15 23.11 -12.29
CA ILE A 156 -5.19 24.10 -12.00
C ILE A 156 -4.93 25.40 -12.76
N THR A 157 -3.66 25.79 -12.90
CA THR A 157 -3.30 27.05 -13.53
C THR A 157 -3.75 27.15 -15.00
N SER A 158 -3.97 26.03 -15.70
CA SER A 158 -4.42 26.08 -17.10
C SER A 158 -5.90 26.44 -17.27
N PHE A 159 -6.70 26.39 -16.20
CA PHE A 159 -8.13 26.71 -16.21
C PHE A 159 -8.56 27.68 -15.09
N ASP A 160 -7.60 28.27 -14.38
CA ASP A 160 -7.83 29.23 -13.30
C ASP A 160 -8.07 30.64 -13.86
N CYS A 161 -9.34 31.05 -13.92
CA CYS A 161 -9.80 32.26 -14.61
C CYS A 161 -10.53 33.22 -13.67
N HIS A 162 -10.41 34.52 -13.93
CA HIS A 162 -11.18 35.57 -13.27
C HIS A 162 -12.05 36.32 -14.27
N LYS A 163 -13.07 37.01 -13.75
CA LYS A 163 -13.99 37.82 -14.56
C LYS A 163 -13.53 39.27 -14.57
N THR A 164 -13.29 39.82 -15.75
CA THR A 164 -12.97 41.24 -15.97
C THR A 164 -14.23 42.10 -15.87
N ALA A 165 -14.08 43.43 -15.73
CA ALA A 165 -15.18 44.40 -15.69
C ALA A 165 -16.16 44.25 -16.87
N ASP A 166 -15.65 43.90 -18.05
CA ASP A 166 -16.44 43.70 -19.28
C ASP A 166 -17.19 42.35 -19.30
N GLY A 167 -17.08 41.56 -18.24
CA GLY A 167 -17.73 40.26 -18.10
C GLY A 167 -17.01 39.09 -18.79
N ILE A 168 -15.89 39.36 -19.45
CA ILE A 168 -15.03 38.37 -20.11
C ILE A 168 -14.23 37.60 -19.06
N LEU A 169 -14.13 36.28 -19.20
CA LEU A 169 -13.27 35.43 -18.37
C LEU A 169 -11.85 35.45 -18.94
N VAL A 170 -10.87 35.83 -18.13
CA VAL A 170 -9.45 35.91 -18.50
C VAL A 170 -8.63 35.04 -17.55
N LEU A 171 -7.56 34.43 -18.06
CA LEU A 171 -6.67 33.59 -17.28
C LEU A 171 -5.97 34.41 -16.18
N ASN A 172 -5.86 33.87 -14.96
CA ASN A 172 -5.22 34.60 -13.85
C ASN A 172 -3.74 34.92 -14.10
N THR A 173 -3.06 34.17 -14.96
CA THR A 173 -1.63 34.31 -15.23
C THR A 173 -1.33 35.22 -16.43
N GLY A 174 -2.32 35.54 -17.25
CA GLY A 174 -2.12 36.17 -18.55
C GLY A 174 -3.28 37.04 -18.99
N THR A 175 -3.34 37.31 -20.29
CA THR A 175 -4.36 38.12 -20.94
C THR A 175 -5.29 37.29 -21.83
N CYS A 176 -4.99 36.01 -22.03
CA CYS A 176 -5.81 35.10 -22.81
C CYS A 176 -7.23 34.95 -22.24
N GLN A 177 -8.23 35.12 -23.11
CA GLN A 177 -9.62 34.82 -22.80
C GLN A 177 -9.81 33.32 -22.54
N CYS A 178 -10.35 32.98 -21.38
CA CYS A 178 -10.70 31.63 -21.03
C CYS A 178 -11.96 31.17 -21.78
N PHE A 179 -11.90 29.96 -22.34
CA PHE A 179 -12.98 29.32 -23.08
C PHE A 179 -13.54 30.16 -24.24
N GLY A 180 -12.76 31.13 -24.73
CA GLY A 180 -13.03 31.88 -25.95
C GLY A 180 -12.41 31.19 -27.18
N ASN A 181 -12.12 31.96 -28.23
CA ASN A 181 -11.56 31.42 -29.49
C ASN A 181 -10.06 31.02 -29.42
N ASN A 182 -9.47 30.92 -28.22
CA ASN A 182 -8.08 30.52 -28.07
C ASN A 182 -7.96 28.99 -27.90
N THR A 183 -7.65 28.30 -28.99
CA THR A 183 -7.48 26.84 -29.04
C THR A 183 -6.46 26.33 -28.01
N LEU A 184 -5.38 27.08 -27.76
CA LEU A 184 -4.33 26.67 -26.82
C LEU A 184 -4.84 26.62 -25.38
N GLN A 185 -5.65 27.60 -24.98
CA GLN A 185 -6.23 27.65 -23.65
C GLN A 185 -7.26 26.52 -23.46
N ILE A 186 -8.12 26.26 -24.44
CA ILE A 186 -9.11 25.17 -24.39
C ILE A 186 -8.39 23.82 -24.25
N LEU A 187 -7.38 23.56 -25.07
CA LEU A 187 -6.60 22.32 -25.00
C LEU A 187 -5.90 22.18 -23.65
N GLY A 188 -5.22 23.23 -23.18
CA GLY A 188 -4.52 23.17 -21.89
C GLY A 188 -5.47 23.04 -20.70
N ALA A 189 -6.69 23.57 -20.77
CA ALA A 189 -7.73 23.35 -19.76
C ALA A 189 -8.20 21.89 -19.74
N ILE A 190 -8.46 21.29 -20.92
CA ILE A 190 -8.83 19.87 -21.04
C ILE A 190 -7.71 18.98 -20.46
N PHE A 191 -6.46 19.20 -20.89
CA PHE A 191 -5.30 18.45 -20.38
C PHE A 191 -5.05 18.70 -18.89
N GLY A 192 -5.31 19.93 -18.40
CA GLY A 192 -5.23 20.25 -16.98
C GLY A 192 -6.24 19.47 -16.14
N ILE A 193 -7.51 19.44 -16.55
CA ILE A 193 -8.57 18.71 -15.83
C ILE A 193 -8.31 17.20 -15.89
N VAL A 194 -8.01 16.66 -17.07
CA VAL A 194 -7.72 15.22 -17.23
C VAL A 194 -6.47 14.84 -16.45
N GLY A 195 -5.41 15.65 -16.50
CA GLY A 195 -4.18 15.46 -15.75
C GLY A 195 -4.38 15.50 -14.23
N LEU A 196 -5.19 16.43 -13.73
CA LEU A 196 -5.54 16.54 -12.31
C LEU A 196 -6.31 15.30 -11.82
N CYS A 197 -7.29 14.83 -12.60
CA CYS A 197 -8.03 13.60 -12.30
C CYS A 197 -7.09 12.39 -12.30
N PHE A 198 -6.21 12.29 -13.30
CA PHE A 198 -5.28 11.19 -13.46
C PHE A 198 -4.27 11.11 -12.31
N ILE A 199 -3.59 12.21 -11.96
CA ILE A 199 -2.60 12.21 -10.88
C ILE A 199 -3.25 11.96 -9.51
N THR A 200 -4.48 12.46 -9.30
CA THR A 200 -5.24 12.21 -8.07
C THR A 200 -5.64 10.74 -7.96
N LEU A 201 -6.11 10.13 -9.06
CA LEU A 201 -6.44 8.70 -9.09
C LEU A 201 -5.21 7.85 -8.83
N GLN A 202 -4.09 8.14 -9.49
CA GLN A 202 -2.81 7.45 -9.30
C GLN A 202 -2.38 7.50 -7.83
N ASN A 203 -2.31 8.69 -7.23
CA ASN A 203 -1.82 8.85 -5.86
C ASN A 203 -2.80 8.26 -4.83
N THR A 204 -4.10 8.29 -5.13
CA THR A 204 -5.13 7.63 -4.31
C THR A 204 -4.95 6.11 -4.31
N LEU A 205 -4.81 5.49 -5.49
CA LEU A 205 -4.61 4.05 -5.62
C LEU A 205 -3.31 3.61 -4.94
N TYR A 206 -2.23 4.36 -5.15
CA TYR A 206 -0.95 4.08 -4.49
C TYR A 206 -1.09 4.15 -2.97
N SER A 207 -1.65 5.22 -2.43
CA SER A 207 -1.80 5.43 -0.97
C SER A 207 -2.74 4.42 -0.31
N LEU A 208 -3.71 3.91 -1.07
CA LEU A 208 -4.68 2.92 -0.63
C LEU A 208 -4.08 1.50 -0.55
N LEU A 209 -3.28 1.12 -1.56
CA LEU A 209 -2.73 -0.24 -1.72
C LEU A 209 -1.35 -0.41 -1.11
N ILE A 210 -0.48 0.59 -1.22
CA ILE A 210 0.91 0.53 -0.79
C ILE A 210 1.05 1.20 0.56
N PHE A 211 1.06 0.39 1.62
CA PHE A 211 1.31 0.84 2.98
C PHE A 211 2.08 -0.20 3.79
N HIS A 212 2.87 0.29 4.74
CA HIS A 212 3.64 -0.55 5.65
C HIS A 212 2.79 -0.93 6.85
N PHE A 213 2.41 -2.21 6.94
CA PHE A 213 1.56 -2.71 8.03
C PHE A 213 2.36 -3.40 9.16
N ASN A 214 3.69 -3.42 9.09
CA ASN A 214 4.52 -4.01 10.14
C ASN A 214 4.62 -3.06 11.36
N PRO A 215 4.02 -3.39 12.51
CA PRO A 215 3.96 -2.50 13.67
C PRO A 215 5.32 -2.33 14.37
N LYS A 216 6.24 -3.28 14.21
CA LYS A 216 7.54 -3.30 14.91
C LYS A 216 8.62 -2.57 14.11
N ASN A 217 8.77 -2.92 12.84
CA ASN A 217 9.89 -2.47 12.00
C ASN A 217 9.49 -1.52 10.86
N GLY A 218 8.20 -1.21 10.67
CA GLY A 218 7.73 -0.43 9.51
C GLY A 218 8.03 1.08 9.53
N GLY A 219 8.79 1.59 10.50
CA GLY A 219 9.09 3.02 10.64
C GLY A 219 8.04 3.81 11.43
N PRO A 220 8.14 5.15 11.46
CA PRO A 220 7.22 6.05 12.17
C PRO A 220 5.83 6.13 11.51
N PHE A 221 5.77 5.97 10.19
CA PHE A 221 4.53 6.11 9.40
C PHE A 221 3.86 4.77 9.06
N ALA A 222 4.32 3.65 9.64
CA ALA A 222 3.64 2.37 9.53
C ALA A 222 2.20 2.47 10.05
N LYS A 223 1.26 1.90 9.31
CA LYS A 223 -0.18 2.08 9.51
C LYS A 223 -0.97 0.79 9.28
N ARG A 224 -2.13 0.72 9.91
CA ARG A 224 -3.01 -0.47 9.86
C ARG A 224 -3.75 -0.64 8.54
N LYS A 225 -4.19 0.46 7.93
CA LYS A 225 -4.97 0.50 6.68
C LYS A 225 -4.56 1.69 5.82
N GLY A 226 -4.67 1.55 4.49
CA GLY A 226 -4.47 2.65 3.53
C GLY A 226 -5.62 3.65 3.44
N ASN A 227 -6.83 3.29 3.89
CA ASN A 227 -8.03 4.14 3.74
C ASN A 227 -7.89 5.54 4.36
N THR A 228 -7.17 5.66 5.47
CA THR A 228 -6.95 6.97 6.09
C THR A 228 -6.15 7.88 5.18
N GLU A 229 -5.09 7.37 4.53
CA GLU A 229 -4.26 8.14 3.60
C GLU A 229 -5.05 8.60 2.37
N MET A 230 -5.94 7.76 1.86
CA MET A 230 -6.84 8.15 0.77
C MET A 230 -7.68 9.37 1.16
N ILE A 231 -8.31 9.35 2.34
CA ILE A 231 -9.11 10.48 2.84
C ILE A 231 -8.22 11.73 2.98
N MET A 232 -7.00 11.57 3.48
CA MET A 232 -6.02 12.65 3.59
C MET A 232 -5.71 13.27 2.23
N GLN A 233 -5.48 12.43 1.22
CA GLN A 233 -5.15 12.88 -0.14
C GLN A 233 -6.27 13.72 -0.76
N PHE A 234 -7.53 13.30 -0.60
CA PHE A 234 -8.69 14.07 -1.05
C PHE A 234 -8.83 15.40 -0.32
N LEU A 235 -8.55 15.43 0.99
CA LEU A 235 -8.59 16.68 1.76
C LEU A 235 -7.46 17.64 1.35
N ILE A 236 -6.27 17.13 1.04
CA ILE A 236 -5.16 17.94 0.48
C ILE A 236 -5.57 18.52 -0.87
N LEU A 237 -6.13 17.71 -1.78
CA LEU A 237 -6.64 18.21 -3.06
C LEU A 237 -7.68 19.33 -2.86
N PHE A 238 -8.61 19.13 -1.93
CA PHE A 238 -9.63 20.12 -1.62
C PHE A 238 -9.03 21.41 -1.07
N MET A 239 -7.99 21.33 -0.22
CA MET A 239 -7.23 22.50 0.23
C MET A 239 -6.55 23.23 -0.95
N VAL A 240 -5.89 22.50 -1.85
CA VAL A 240 -5.23 23.11 -3.02
C VAL A 240 -6.24 23.81 -3.92
N LEU A 241 -7.37 23.16 -4.21
CA LEU A 241 -8.47 23.75 -4.99
C LEU A 241 -9.04 24.99 -4.30
N ALA A 242 -9.25 24.94 -2.98
CA ALA A 242 -9.73 26.09 -2.22
C ALA A 242 -8.74 27.26 -2.27
N MET A 243 -7.44 26.99 -2.14
CA MET A 243 -6.40 28.01 -2.19
C MET A 243 -6.35 28.71 -3.55
N ARG A 244 -6.54 27.96 -4.64
CA ARG A 244 -6.48 28.50 -6.01
C ARG A 244 -7.81 29.15 -6.44
N LEU A 245 -8.92 28.42 -6.37
CA LEU A 245 -10.19 28.80 -6.97
C LEU A 245 -11.02 29.78 -6.11
N LEU A 246 -10.83 29.80 -4.78
CA LEU A 246 -11.51 30.75 -3.89
C LEU A 246 -10.67 32.00 -3.64
N SER A 247 -9.82 32.40 -4.58
CA SER A 247 -8.90 33.55 -4.42
C SER A 247 -9.63 34.87 -4.11
N THR A 248 -10.82 35.06 -4.68
CA THR A 248 -11.70 36.23 -4.46
C THR A 248 -12.52 36.15 -3.18
N TRP A 249 -12.86 34.94 -2.71
CA TRP A 249 -13.71 34.69 -1.55
C TRP A 249 -12.85 34.31 -0.34
N TRP A 250 -12.15 35.30 0.22
CA TRP A 250 -11.22 35.13 1.34
C TRP A 250 -11.84 34.40 2.55
N PHE A 251 -13.11 34.68 2.86
CA PHE A 251 -13.82 34.03 3.96
C PHE A 251 -13.98 32.52 3.73
N TRP A 252 -14.49 32.11 2.57
CA TRP A 252 -14.70 30.68 2.27
C TRP A 252 -13.38 29.92 2.15
N ARG A 253 -12.36 30.56 1.57
CA ARG A 253 -11.01 30.01 1.51
C ARG A 253 -10.47 29.71 2.92
N LEU A 254 -10.60 30.66 3.86
CA LEU A 254 -10.22 30.47 5.26
C LEU A 254 -11.02 29.31 5.90
N VAL A 255 -12.35 29.34 5.78
CA VAL A 255 -13.25 28.34 6.37
C VAL A 255 -12.90 26.94 5.87
N VAL A 256 -12.74 26.77 4.57
CA VAL A 256 -12.42 25.46 3.97
C VAL A 256 -11.08 24.93 4.45
N VAL A 257 -10.01 25.74 4.43
CA VAL A 257 -8.67 25.28 4.81
C VAL A 257 -8.57 24.98 6.31
N VAL A 258 -9.18 25.81 7.16
CA VAL A 258 -9.15 25.60 8.61
C VAL A 258 -10.02 24.40 9.02
N ILE A 259 -11.22 24.25 8.45
CA ILE A 259 -12.10 23.11 8.75
C ILE A 259 -11.47 21.81 8.29
N SER A 260 -10.95 21.75 7.05
CA SER A 260 -10.30 20.54 6.54
C SER A 260 -9.08 20.16 7.38
N SER A 261 -8.28 21.14 7.82
CA SER A 261 -7.18 20.90 8.76
C SER A 261 -7.66 20.41 10.12
N GLY A 262 -8.76 20.96 10.65
CA GLY A 262 -9.39 20.52 11.89
C GLY A 262 -9.89 19.07 11.82
N ILE A 263 -10.52 18.68 10.70
CA ILE A 263 -10.93 17.30 10.44
C ILE A 263 -9.72 16.38 10.43
N MET A 264 -8.61 16.78 9.81
CA MET A 264 -7.38 16.00 9.75
C MET A 264 -6.74 15.80 11.12
N ILE A 265 -6.68 16.85 11.94
CA ILE A 265 -6.21 16.79 13.33
C ILE A 265 -7.12 15.86 14.14
N TYR A 266 -8.44 15.99 14.01
CA TYR A 266 -9.41 15.13 14.68
C TYR A 266 -9.25 13.66 14.29
N LEU A 267 -9.16 13.35 12.99
CA LEU A 267 -8.94 11.99 12.50
C LEU A 267 -7.64 11.40 13.05
N THR A 268 -6.58 12.20 13.14
CA THR A 268 -5.29 11.76 13.66
C THR A 268 -5.33 11.47 15.16
N ILE A 269 -6.02 12.30 15.95
CA ILE A 269 -6.17 12.10 17.41
C ILE A 269 -7.11 10.92 17.71
N TYR A 270 -8.22 10.81 16.97
CA TYR A 270 -9.28 9.83 17.24
C TYR A 270 -8.98 8.44 16.66
N ASN A 271 -8.60 8.36 15.37
CA ASN A 271 -8.34 7.09 14.70
C ASN A 271 -6.90 6.60 14.88
N GLN A 272 -5.95 7.51 15.14
CA GLN A 272 -4.52 7.20 15.27
C GLN A 272 -4.04 6.28 14.13
N PRO A 273 -3.94 6.79 12.89
CA PRO A 273 -3.67 5.95 11.72
C PRO A 273 -2.35 5.17 11.82
N HIS A 274 -1.32 5.76 12.44
CA HIS A 274 0.00 5.15 12.57
C HIS A 274 0.14 4.37 13.89
N TYR A 275 0.96 3.32 13.86
CA TYR A 275 1.24 2.50 15.04
C TYR A 275 2.02 3.25 16.11
N LYS A 276 2.96 4.12 15.72
CA LYS A 276 3.83 4.85 16.63
C LYS A 276 3.29 6.25 16.95
N LEU A 277 3.43 6.69 18.20
CA LEU A 277 3.03 8.03 18.64
C LEU A 277 3.69 9.14 17.82
N ILE A 278 4.98 8.99 17.49
CA ILE A 278 5.75 9.98 16.73
C ILE A 278 5.13 10.25 15.35
N GLY A 279 4.68 9.22 14.64
CA GLY A 279 4.07 9.36 13.31
C GLY A 279 2.76 10.14 13.38
N ASN A 280 1.87 9.78 14.31
CA ASN A 280 0.60 10.51 14.52
C ASN A 280 0.84 11.97 14.92
N THR A 281 1.83 12.22 15.77
CA THR A 281 2.16 13.58 16.21
C THR A 281 2.70 14.43 15.07
N LEU A 282 3.66 13.89 14.30
CA LEU A 282 4.25 14.58 13.15
C LEU A 282 3.18 14.94 12.10
N TYR A 283 2.28 14.02 11.77
CA TYR A 283 1.18 14.31 10.86
C TYR A 283 0.28 15.44 11.37
N ALA A 284 -0.13 15.39 12.64
CA ALA A 284 -1.01 16.41 13.20
C ALA A 284 -0.34 17.80 13.29
N ILE A 285 0.97 17.85 13.59
CA ILE A 285 1.73 19.10 13.65
C ILE A 285 1.64 19.87 12.33
N ILE A 286 1.76 19.20 11.17
CA ILE A 286 1.70 19.91 9.88
C ILE A 286 0.35 20.60 9.70
N PHE A 287 -0.77 19.89 9.97
CA PHE A 287 -2.10 20.45 9.77
C PHE A 287 -2.43 21.56 10.77
N ILE A 288 -1.84 21.54 11.96
CA ILE A 288 -1.89 22.69 12.88
C ILE A 288 -1.16 23.88 12.27
N GLY A 289 0.04 23.65 11.70
CA GLY A 289 0.80 24.69 11.02
C GLY A 289 -0.01 25.31 9.88
N VAL A 290 -0.59 24.47 9.03
CA VAL A 290 -1.50 24.89 7.94
C VAL A 290 -2.65 25.74 8.47
N ALA A 291 -3.39 25.27 9.48
CA ALA A 291 -4.54 25.98 10.02
C ALA A 291 -4.16 27.33 10.66
N VAL A 292 -3.13 27.32 11.50
CA VAL A 292 -2.70 28.50 12.27
C VAL A 292 -2.08 29.55 11.35
N ILE A 293 -1.12 29.16 10.50
CA ILE A 293 -0.50 30.08 9.54
C ILE A 293 -1.57 30.69 8.64
N ARG A 294 -2.51 29.87 8.12
CA ARG A 294 -3.54 30.39 7.23
C ARG A 294 -4.51 31.35 7.94
N LEU A 295 -4.95 31.00 9.14
CA LEU A 295 -5.84 31.85 9.94
C LEU A 295 -5.23 33.23 10.17
N PHE A 296 -3.98 33.28 10.61
CA PHE A 296 -3.31 34.54 10.90
C PHE A 296 -2.95 35.33 9.64
N LEU A 297 -2.57 34.66 8.54
CA LEU A 297 -2.34 35.33 7.26
C LEU A 297 -3.61 36.01 6.75
N GLU A 298 -4.78 35.36 6.79
CA GLU A 298 -6.03 35.97 6.34
C GLU A 298 -6.45 37.16 7.21
N ILE A 299 -6.28 37.07 8.53
CA ILE A 299 -6.50 38.21 9.44
C ILE A 299 -5.54 39.36 9.10
N GLY A 300 -4.26 39.05 8.88
CA GLY A 300 -3.26 40.03 8.47
C GLY A 300 -3.64 40.73 7.17
N TYR A 301 -4.09 39.98 6.16
CA TYR A 301 -4.52 40.51 4.86
C TYR A 301 -5.74 41.42 4.96
N LEU A 302 -6.68 41.12 5.85
CA LEU A 302 -7.83 41.99 6.09
C LEU A 302 -7.41 43.36 6.65
N ILE A 303 -6.47 43.35 7.60
CA ILE A 303 -5.97 44.57 8.23
C ILE A 303 -5.06 45.35 7.28
N GLU A 304 -4.23 44.67 6.50
CA GLU A 304 -3.44 45.28 5.43
C GLU A 304 -4.34 46.05 4.45
N ARG A 305 -5.47 45.46 4.03
CA ARG A 305 -6.42 46.14 3.15
C ARG A 305 -7.03 47.40 3.77
N SER A 306 -7.23 47.40 5.09
CA SER A 306 -7.76 48.56 5.82
C SER A 306 -6.71 49.64 6.08
N THR A 307 -5.44 49.26 6.25
CA THR A 307 -4.34 50.16 6.67
C THR A 307 -3.43 50.57 5.53
N GLN A 308 -3.55 49.95 4.35
CA GLN A 308 -2.66 50.10 3.20
C GLN A 308 -1.18 49.85 3.51
N SER A 309 -0.90 49.06 4.56
CA SER A 309 0.45 48.75 5.03
C SER A 309 0.64 47.23 5.12
N ILE A 310 1.79 46.73 4.70
CA ILE A 310 2.17 45.30 4.77
C ILE A 310 2.57 44.85 6.19
N ILE A 311 2.80 45.81 7.10
CA ILE A 311 3.29 45.54 8.47
C ILE A 311 2.37 44.57 9.24
N PRO A 312 1.03 44.73 9.26
CA PRO A 312 0.13 43.81 9.96
C PRO A 312 0.27 42.37 9.46
N THR A 313 0.37 42.16 8.15
CA THR A 313 0.57 40.83 7.56
C THR A 313 1.83 40.15 8.07
N ILE A 314 2.95 40.88 8.13
CA ILE A 314 4.22 40.36 8.65
C ILE A 314 4.11 40.02 10.14
N VAL A 315 3.48 40.90 10.94
CA VAL A 315 3.28 40.68 12.38
C VAL A 315 2.42 39.44 12.62
N PHE A 316 1.27 39.32 11.95
CA PHE A 316 0.40 38.15 12.11
C PHE A 316 1.03 36.86 11.59
N MET A 317 1.85 36.93 10.53
CA MET A 317 2.64 35.79 10.07
C MET A 317 3.60 35.30 11.16
N ILE A 318 4.35 36.19 11.81
CA ILE A 318 5.27 35.85 12.90
C ILE A 318 4.50 35.23 14.08
N VAL A 319 3.33 35.78 14.43
CA VAL A 319 2.46 35.24 15.48
C VAL A 319 1.99 33.82 15.12
N GLY A 320 1.55 33.60 13.87
CA GLY A 320 1.11 32.29 13.40
C GLY A 320 2.22 31.24 13.46
N ILE A 321 3.43 31.60 13.02
CA ILE A 321 4.61 30.72 13.11
C ILE A 321 4.96 30.44 14.57
N GLY A 322 4.88 31.44 15.47
CA GLY A 322 5.15 31.28 16.89
C GLY A 322 4.13 30.39 17.63
N LEU A 323 2.86 30.41 17.23
CA LEU A 323 1.81 29.59 17.83
C LEU A 323 1.79 28.14 17.32
N TRP A 324 2.41 27.86 16.19
CA TRP A 324 2.45 26.52 15.61
C TRP A 324 3.11 25.46 16.54
N PRO A 325 4.31 25.68 17.13
CA PRO A 325 4.89 24.76 18.11
C PRO A 325 4.02 24.54 19.36
N VAL A 326 3.33 25.58 19.83
CA VAL A 326 2.43 25.50 21.00
C VAL A 326 1.25 24.57 20.69
N GLY A 327 0.62 24.74 19.52
CA GLY A 327 -0.42 23.84 19.05
C GLY A 327 0.07 22.40 18.90
N GLY A 328 1.29 22.23 18.35
CA GLY A 328 1.95 20.93 18.24
C GLY A 328 2.12 20.22 19.59
N PHE A 329 2.55 20.95 20.63
CA PHE A 329 2.68 20.42 21.98
C PHE A 329 1.33 20.02 22.60
N ILE A 330 0.29 20.82 22.39
CA ILE A 330 -1.08 20.51 22.85
C ILE A 330 -1.55 19.21 22.20
N VAL A 331 -1.41 19.07 20.89
CA VAL A 331 -1.86 17.86 20.18
C VAL A 331 -1.01 16.65 20.55
N PHE A 332 0.29 16.80 20.78
CA PHE A 332 1.11 15.72 21.35
C PHE A 332 0.55 15.24 22.69
N LYS A 333 0.26 16.16 23.62
CA LYS A 333 -0.32 15.82 24.93
C LYS A 333 -1.70 15.16 24.80
N LEU A 334 -2.56 15.67 23.91
CA LEU A 334 -3.88 15.09 23.66
C LEU A 334 -3.79 13.68 23.05
N THR A 335 -2.94 13.50 22.05
CA THR A 335 -2.72 12.20 21.38
C THR A 335 -2.15 11.18 22.36
N LYS A 336 -1.14 11.58 23.15
CA LYS A 336 -0.55 10.75 24.19
C LYS A 336 -1.58 10.37 25.27
N LYS A 337 -2.35 11.34 25.79
CA LYS A 337 -3.42 11.10 26.76
C LYS A 337 -4.48 10.13 26.22
N ARG A 338 -4.87 10.31 24.96
CA ARG A 338 -5.83 9.42 24.29
C ARG A 338 -5.28 8.01 24.13
N GLN A 339 -4.02 7.87 23.71
CA GLN A 339 -3.35 6.58 23.55
C GLN A 339 -3.29 5.83 24.89
N HIS A 340 -2.83 6.48 25.97
CA HIS A 340 -2.81 5.88 27.30
C HIS A 340 -4.21 5.46 27.78
N LYS A 341 -5.24 6.29 27.56
CA LYS A 341 -6.63 5.97 27.93
C LYS A 341 -7.20 4.77 27.15
N LEU A 342 -6.67 4.50 25.96
CA LEU A 342 -7.08 3.36 25.15
C LEU A 342 -6.35 2.07 25.54
N TRP A 343 -5.21 2.14 26.23
CA TRP A 343 -4.48 0.92 26.59
C TRP A 343 -5.29 0.01 27.50
N LEU A 344 -5.23 -1.29 27.20
CA LEU A 344 -5.88 -2.33 28.00
C LEU A 344 -4.96 -2.73 29.18
N LEU A 345 -4.53 -1.75 29.97
CA LEU A 345 -3.63 -1.93 31.11
C LEU A 345 -4.25 -1.27 32.35
N ASN A 346 -3.82 -1.72 33.52
CA ASN A 346 -4.10 -1.04 34.78
C ASN A 346 -3.38 0.30 34.87
N GLU A 347 -3.71 1.11 35.88
CA GLU A 347 -3.05 2.40 36.14
C GLU A 347 -1.53 2.24 36.35
N ASP A 348 -1.11 1.10 36.90
CA ASP A 348 0.30 0.71 37.07
C ASP A 348 0.97 0.15 35.80
N LEU A 349 0.32 0.26 34.64
CA LEU A 349 0.79 -0.27 33.34
C LEU A 349 0.98 -1.80 33.32
N GLN A 350 0.32 -2.50 34.23
CA GLN A 350 0.30 -3.97 34.33
C GLN A 350 -0.89 -4.57 33.56
N PRO A 351 -0.80 -5.85 33.14
CA PRO A 351 -1.91 -6.50 32.47
C PRO A 351 -3.11 -6.62 33.43
N LEU A 352 -4.32 -6.40 32.92
CA LEU A 352 -5.58 -6.59 33.69
C LEU A 352 -5.77 -8.04 34.18
N ILE A 353 -5.04 -8.99 33.57
CA ILE A 353 -4.99 -10.38 33.98
C ILE A 353 -3.58 -10.65 34.48
N GLN A 354 -3.45 -10.98 35.76
CA GLN A 354 -2.21 -11.48 36.33
C GLN A 354 -2.11 -13.00 36.10
N PHE A 355 -0.95 -13.45 35.61
CA PHE A 355 -0.66 -14.87 35.49
C PHE A 355 -0.10 -15.35 36.83
N GLY A 356 -0.97 -15.91 37.69
CA GLY A 356 -0.52 -16.64 38.87
C GLY A 356 0.24 -17.90 38.44
N GLN A 357 1.32 -18.23 39.15
CA GLN A 357 2.11 -19.46 38.99
C GLN A 357 1.38 -20.71 39.53
N ASP A 358 0.06 -20.67 39.70
CA ASP A 358 -0.66 -21.68 40.45
C ASP A 358 -0.84 -22.99 39.68
N GLU A 359 -0.73 -24.05 40.47
CA GLU A 359 -0.48 -25.44 40.10
C GLU A 359 -1.44 -26.04 39.05
N LEU A 360 -0.92 -27.05 38.37
CA LEU A 360 -1.34 -27.70 37.12
C LEU A 360 -2.81 -28.19 37.01
N GLY A 361 -3.65 -28.02 38.03
CA GLY A 361 -5.02 -28.56 38.08
C GLY A 361 -6.15 -27.59 37.72
N ASN A 362 -6.03 -26.29 38.05
CA ASN A 362 -7.15 -25.33 37.98
C ASN A 362 -7.05 -24.27 36.86
N GLN A 363 -6.26 -24.54 35.82
CA GLN A 363 -5.95 -23.56 34.77
C GLN A 363 -7.15 -23.17 33.89
N GLN A 364 -8.12 -24.07 33.66
CA GLN A 364 -9.28 -23.75 32.82
C GLN A 364 -10.29 -22.84 33.53
N GLN A 365 -10.62 -23.13 34.80
CA GLN A 365 -11.59 -22.37 35.57
C GLN A 365 -11.05 -20.97 35.96
N SER A 366 -9.76 -20.88 36.28
CA SER A 366 -9.07 -19.61 36.54
C SER A 366 -8.94 -18.76 35.27
N ARG A 367 -8.72 -19.37 34.09
CA ARG A 367 -8.73 -18.66 32.79
C ARG A 367 -10.12 -18.14 32.42
N GLU A 368 -11.19 -18.89 32.70
CA GLU A 368 -12.54 -18.42 32.41
C GLU A 368 -12.95 -17.25 33.33
N MET A 369 -12.55 -17.28 34.61
CA MET A 369 -12.71 -16.13 35.51
C MET A 369 -11.86 -14.93 35.09
N SER A 370 -10.61 -15.15 34.66
CA SER A 370 -9.74 -14.07 34.18
C SER A 370 -10.19 -13.48 32.83
N ILE A 371 -10.86 -14.27 31.99
CA ILE A 371 -11.47 -13.75 30.75
C ILE A 371 -12.74 -12.94 31.05
N LYS A 372 -13.48 -13.27 32.13
CA LYS A 372 -14.64 -12.48 32.58
C LYS A 372 -14.24 -11.08 33.11
N SER A 373 -13.01 -10.90 33.59
CA SER A 373 -12.53 -9.59 34.05
C SER A 373 -12.16 -8.63 32.91
N LEU A 374 -11.99 -9.13 31.67
CA LEU A 374 -11.74 -8.26 30.52
C LEU A 374 -12.99 -7.46 30.14
N PRO A 375 -12.84 -6.16 29.82
CA PRO A 375 -13.96 -5.35 29.36
C PRO A 375 -14.55 -5.95 28.07
N LYS A 376 -15.85 -5.71 27.85
CA LYS A 376 -16.54 -6.21 26.66
C LYS A 376 -15.97 -5.54 25.41
N LEU A 377 -15.10 -6.24 24.68
CA LEU A 377 -14.51 -5.83 23.40
C LEU A 377 -15.55 -5.86 22.27
N LYS A 378 -16.55 -4.97 22.32
CA LYS A 378 -17.63 -4.88 21.31
C LYS A 378 -17.10 -4.43 19.95
N ASN A 379 -16.19 -3.46 19.94
CA ASN A 379 -15.68 -2.87 18.70
C ASN A 379 -14.36 -3.55 18.27
N PRO A 380 -14.36 -4.35 17.18
CA PRO A 380 -13.16 -5.03 16.70
C PRO A 380 -12.07 -4.05 16.23
N PHE A 381 -12.46 -2.84 15.84
CA PHE A 381 -11.51 -1.82 15.40
C PHE A 381 -10.63 -1.27 16.52
N LEU A 382 -11.10 -1.28 17.78
CA LEU A 382 -10.34 -0.73 18.90
C LEU A 382 -9.27 -1.71 19.40
N VAL A 383 -9.45 -3.02 19.21
CA VAL A 383 -8.57 -4.04 19.81
C VAL A 383 -7.09 -3.81 19.48
N GLU A 384 -6.79 -3.53 18.21
CA GLU A 384 -5.43 -3.22 17.78
C GLU A 384 -4.89 -1.95 18.49
N GLN A 385 -5.66 -0.86 18.52
CA GLN A 385 -5.29 0.38 19.21
C GLN A 385 -5.02 0.17 20.71
N GLN A 386 -5.83 -0.67 21.37
CA GLN A 386 -5.71 -0.97 22.79
C GLN A 386 -4.45 -1.77 23.12
N LEU A 387 -3.90 -2.52 22.15
CA LEU A 387 -2.69 -3.34 22.29
C LEU A 387 -1.41 -2.68 21.75
N ARG A 388 -1.50 -1.41 21.28
CA ARG A 388 -0.34 -0.69 20.71
C ARG A 388 0.80 -0.40 21.69
N PHE A 389 0.58 -0.54 22.99
CA PHE A 389 1.65 -0.40 23.99
C PHE A 389 2.85 -1.32 23.70
N LEU A 390 2.63 -2.47 23.04
CA LEU A 390 3.68 -3.39 22.58
C LEU A 390 4.62 -2.78 21.51
N GLY A 391 4.10 -1.88 20.69
CA GLY A 391 4.85 -1.21 19.63
C GLY A 391 5.68 -0.05 20.12
N GLU A 392 5.22 0.63 21.18
CA GLU A 392 5.77 1.90 21.68
C GLU A 392 7.12 1.73 22.38
N SER A 393 7.21 0.83 23.37
CA SER A 393 8.44 0.57 24.13
C SER A 393 8.84 -0.90 24.02
N SER A 394 10.17 -1.15 24.03
CA SER A 394 10.70 -2.51 24.16
C SER A 394 10.41 -3.14 25.53
N GLU A 395 10.14 -2.32 26.56
CA GLU A 395 9.88 -2.78 27.94
C GLU A 395 8.59 -3.58 28.05
N PHE A 396 7.58 -3.26 27.22
CA PHE A 396 6.32 -4.00 27.20
C PHE A 396 6.38 -5.29 26.38
N ARG A 397 7.55 -5.66 25.83
CA ARG A 397 7.72 -6.87 24.99
C ARG A 397 8.19 -8.08 25.79
N ASN A 398 7.81 -8.13 27.07
CA ASN A 398 8.04 -9.27 27.95
C ASN A 398 7.10 -10.42 27.60
N THR A 399 7.50 -11.65 27.91
CA THR A 399 6.72 -12.86 27.61
C THR A 399 5.30 -12.79 28.17
N ASP A 400 5.12 -12.25 29.36
CA ASP A 400 3.81 -12.11 30.01
C ASP A 400 2.89 -11.16 29.26
N MET A 401 3.40 -10.00 28.83
CA MET A 401 2.64 -9.03 28.03
C MET A 401 2.27 -9.57 26.65
N LEU A 402 3.16 -10.36 26.04
CA LEU A 402 2.87 -11.03 24.77
C LEU A 402 1.80 -12.11 24.94
N ASN A 403 1.80 -12.84 26.06
CA ASN A 403 0.75 -13.82 26.37
C ASN A 403 -0.58 -13.13 26.74
N TYR A 404 -0.52 -11.99 27.41
CA TYR A 404 -1.70 -11.17 27.69
C TYR A 404 -2.36 -10.69 26.38
N ALA A 405 -1.58 -10.09 25.47
CA ALA A 405 -2.07 -9.64 24.17
C ALA A 405 -2.66 -10.80 23.35
N ASP A 406 -2.05 -11.98 23.41
CA ASP A 406 -2.56 -13.20 22.78
C ASP A 406 -3.97 -13.56 23.29
N ILE A 407 -4.18 -13.51 24.61
CA ILE A 407 -5.50 -13.76 25.23
C ILE A 407 -6.52 -12.71 24.79
N VAL A 408 -6.13 -11.43 24.75
CA VAL A 408 -7.01 -10.33 24.32
C VAL A 408 -7.46 -10.52 22.86
N TYR A 409 -6.53 -10.84 21.95
CA TYR A 409 -6.87 -11.13 20.56
C TYR A 409 -7.79 -12.35 20.43
N ASN A 410 -7.50 -13.45 21.12
CA ASN A 410 -8.35 -14.64 21.10
C ASN A 410 -9.75 -14.35 21.65
N HIS A 411 -9.86 -13.57 22.73
CA HIS A 411 -11.17 -13.15 23.26
C HIS A 411 -11.94 -12.27 22.28
N ALA A 412 -11.26 -11.34 21.59
CA ALA A 412 -11.88 -10.50 20.57
C ALA A 412 -12.36 -11.30 19.35
N LEU A 413 -11.55 -12.26 18.88
CA LEU A 413 -11.88 -13.13 17.76
C LEU A 413 -13.06 -14.05 18.04
N ARG A 414 -13.20 -14.56 19.27
CA ARG A 414 -14.36 -15.37 19.70
C ARG A 414 -15.69 -14.62 19.49
N ARG A 415 -15.69 -13.30 19.68
CA ARG A 415 -16.88 -12.44 19.54
C ARG A 415 -17.08 -11.95 18.11
N ASN A 416 -16.00 -11.66 17.39
CA ASN A 416 -16.02 -11.07 16.06
C ASN A 416 -15.46 -12.01 14.99
N LYS A 417 -16.00 -13.24 14.90
CA LYS A 417 -15.48 -14.32 14.05
C LYS A 417 -15.46 -14.02 12.54
N LYS A 418 -16.25 -13.07 12.08
CA LYS A 418 -16.33 -12.71 10.64
C LYS A 418 -15.49 -11.49 10.28
N ASN A 419 -14.84 -10.84 11.24
CA ASN A 419 -14.10 -9.62 10.98
C ASN A 419 -12.69 -9.93 10.43
N ALA A 420 -12.54 -9.80 9.11
CA ALA A 420 -11.27 -10.02 8.42
C ALA A 420 -10.14 -9.11 8.93
N GLN A 421 -10.43 -7.85 9.26
CA GLN A 421 -9.39 -6.95 9.75
C GLN A 421 -8.81 -7.40 11.09
N LEU A 422 -9.66 -7.82 12.03
CA LEU A 422 -9.21 -8.26 13.35
C LEU A 422 -8.33 -9.52 13.25
N MET A 423 -8.70 -10.45 12.35
CA MET A 423 -7.88 -11.62 12.05
C MET A 423 -6.53 -11.24 11.44
N PHE A 424 -6.52 -10.28 10.52
CA PHE A 424 -5.27 -9.77 9.93
C PHE A 424 -4.36 -9.10 10.98
N ASP A 425 -4.93 -8.28 11.87
CA ASP A 425 -4.17 -7.63 12.93
C ASP A 425 -3.54 -8.66 13.87
N TYR A 426 -4.27 -9.74 14.19
CA TYR A 426 -3.75 -10.83 15.00
C TYR A 426 -2.66 -11.65 14.28
N GLY A 427 -2.85 -11.97 13.00
CA GLY A 427 -1.81 -12.61 12.18
C GLY A 427 -0.52 -11.79 12.12
N THR A 428 -0.64 -10.48 11.90
CA THR A 428 0.48 -9.53 11.95
C THR A 428 1.13 -9.49 13.34
N PHE A 429 0.36 -9.53 14.42
CA PHE A 429 0.89 -9.62 15.78
C PHE A 429 1.72 -10.89 15.99
N LEU A 430 1.20 -12.06 15.59
CA LEU A 430 1.88 -13.34 15.72
C LEU A 430 3.20 -13.37 14.94
N GLU A 431 3.22 -12.76 13.75
CA GLU A 431 4.41 -12.66 12.91
C GLU A 431 5.44 -11.67 13.48
N ALA A 432 5.01 -10.45 13.82
CA ALA A 432 5.91 -9.36 14.20
C ALA A 432 6.49 -9.53 15.63
N TYR A 433 5.69 -10.03 16.57
CA TYR A 433 6.07 -10.13 17.98
C TYR A 433 6.40 -11.57 18.40
N LYS A 434 5.53 -12.54 18.12
CA LYS A 434 5.74 -13.95 18.53
C LYS A 434 6.64 -14.75 17.56
N LYS A 435 6.95 -14.21 16.37
CA LYS A 435 7.66 -14.92 15.29
C LYS A 435 7.04 -16.28 14.92
N ASN A 436 5.74 -16.45 15.16
CA ASN A 436 5.03 -17.69 14.90
C ASN A 436 4.42 -17.67 13.49
N THR A 437 5.24 -18.03 12.51
CA THR A 437 4.88 -18.05 11.09
C THR A 437 3.83 -19.12 10.75
N LYS A 438 3.81 -20.23 11.49
CA LYS A 438 2.85 -21.33 11.29
C LYS A 438 1.43 -20.92 11.66
N SER A 439 1.24 -20.27 12.81
CA SER A 439 -0.10 -19.79 13.17
C SER A 439 -0.56 -18.65 12.27
N ASN A 440 0.35 -17.77 11.84
CA ASN A 440 0.02 -16.73 10.86
C ASN A 440 -0.53 -17.32 9.55
N SER A 441 0.11 -18.37 9.00
CA SER A 441 -0.36 -18.99 7.76
C SER A 441 -1.75 -19.63 7.89
N VAL A 442 -2.11 -20.15 9.08
CA VAL A 442 -3.47 -20.61 9.37
C VAL A 442 -4.47 -19.45 9.33
N TYR A 443 -4.18 -18.34 10.01
CA TYR A 443 -5.05 -17.16 9.96
C TYR A 443 -5.16 -16.56 8.55
N MET A 444 -4.08 -16.57 7.78
CA MET A 444 -4.10 -16.11 6.38
C MET A 444 -5.01 -17.00 5.51
N LYS A 445 -5.06 -18.32 5.74
CA LYS A 445 -6.02 -19.21 5.07
C LYS A 445 -7.45 -18.93 5.51
N CYS A 446 -7.70 -18.74 6.80
CA CYS A 446 -9.04 -18.41 7.32
C CYS A 446 -9.54 -17.05 6.79
N LEU A 447 -8.65 -16.09 6.53
CA LEU A 447 -8.98 -14.81 5.92
C LEU A 447 -9.55 -14.94 4.51
N GLN A 448 -9.19 -15.99 3.75
CA GLN A 448 -9.75 -16.26 2.42
C GLN A 448 -11.21 -16.73 2.47
N GLY A 449 -11.62 -17.34 3.59
CA GLY A 449 -13.02 -17.69 3.85
C GLY A 449 -13.88 -16.52 4.35
N CYS A 450 -13.25 -15.43 4.82
CA CYS A 450 -13.93 -14.19 5.16
C CYS A 450 -14.03 -13.27 3.93
N GLU A 451 -14.98 -12.34 3.89
CA GLU A 451 -15.06 -11.29 2.85
C GLU A 451 -14.17 -10.10 3.24
N PRO A 452 -12.93 -9.97 2.72
CA PRO A 452 -12.00 -8.94 3.16
C PRO A 452 -12.19 -7.66 2.33
N ASP A 453 -11.89 -6.52 2.95
CA ASP A 453 -11.77 -5.23 2.24
C ASP A 453 -10.82 -5.37 1.04
N PHE A 454 -11.04 -4.58 -0.03
CA PHE A 454 -10.22 -4.61 -1.25
C PHE A 454 -8.70 -4.49 -0.95
N CYS A 455 -8.31 -3.58 -0.06
CA CYS A 455 -6.92 -3.38 0.35
C CYS A 455 -6.34 -4.64 1.02
N LEU A 456 -7.15 -5.33 1.83
CA LEU A 456 -6.73 -6.54 2.52
C LEU A 456 -6.62 -7.73 1.56
N ARG A 457 -7.50 -7.82 0.56
CA ARG A 457 -7.38 -8.79 -0.54
C ARG A 457 -6.06 -8.64 -1.29
N PHE A 458 -5.63 -7.41 -1.57
CA PHE A 458 -4.32 -7.15 -2.18
C PHE A 458 -3.15 -7.63 -1.31
N VAL A 459 -3.17 -7.32 -0.01
CA VAL A 459 -2.11 -7.76 0.91
C VAL A 459 -2.06 -9.29 1.02
N LEU A 460 -3.23 -9.95 1.08
CA LEU A 460 -3.33 -11.41 1.09
C LEU A 460 -2.76 -12.03 -0.19
N PHE A 461 -3.07 -11.43 -1.34
CA PHE A 461 -2.52 -11.85 -2.63
C PHE A 461 -0.98 -11.75 -2.65
N CYS A 462 -0.43 -10.63 -2.18
CA CYS A 462 1.03 -10.47 -2.08
C CYS A 462 1.68 -11.51 -1.16
N LYS A 463 1.09 -11.75 0.03
CA LYS A 463 1.59 -12.76 0.97
C LYS A 463 1.48 -14.18 0.44
N GLN A 464 0.43 -14.50 -0.32
CA GLN A 464 0.29 -15.82 -0.95
C GLN A 464 1.45 -16.06 -1.92
N ILE A 465 1.75 -15.08 -2.77
CA ILE A 465 2.85 -15.14 -3.72
C ILE A 465 4.20 -15.26 -2.99
N GLU A 466 4.46 -14.48 -1.94
CA GLU A 466 5.67 -14.62 -1.10
C GLU A 466 5.80 -16.02 -0.47
N SER A 467 4.69 -16.60 0.00
CA SER A 467 4.71 -17.93 0.64
C SER A 467 5.03 -19.05 -0.34
N GLN A 468 4.53 -18.97 -1.58
CA GLN A 468 4.85 -19.92 -2.65
C GLN A 468 6.35 -19.91 -2.98
N GLN A 469 6.97 -18.73 -2.99
CA GLN A 469 8.41 -18.59 -3.23
C GLN A 469 9.28 -19.21 -2.14
N HIS A 470 8.89 -19.04 -0.88
CA HIS A 470 9.62 -19.61 0.24
C HIS A 470 9.56 -21.14 0.26
N ALA A 471 8.45 -21.74 -0.21
CA ALA A 471 8.35 -23.18 -0.38
C ALA A 471 9.31 -23.69 -1.46
N LEU A 472 9.42 -22.97 -2.59
CA LEU A 472 10.28 -23.32 -3.72
C LEU A 472 11.79 -23.08 -3.44
N ASN A 473 12.14 -22.12 -2.59
CA ASN A 473 13.54 -21.87 -2.21
C ASN A 473 14.08 -22.89 -1.18
N ASN A 474 13.21 -23.53 -0.39
CA ASN A 474 13.62 -24.53 0.61
C ASN A 474 13.85 -25.93 0.01
N THR A 475 13.47 -26.17 -1.25
CA THR A 475 13.73 -27.43 -1.97
C THR A 475 15.09 -27.45 -2.69
N GLY A 476 16.07 -26.67 -2.21
CA GLY A 476 17.44 -26.70 -2.73
C GLY A 476 17.70 -25.89 -4.00
N HIS A 477 16.74 -25.05 -4.43
CA HIS A 477 16.98 -24.14 -5.55
C HIS A 477 17.91 -23.00 -5.11
N GLY A 478 19.00 -22.83 -5.85
CA GLY A 478 19.96 -21.74 -5.65
C GLY A 478 19.26 -20.39 -5.59
N LYS A 479 19.88 -19.42 -4.87
CA LYS A 479 19.39 -18.05 -4.66
C LYS A 479 19.07 -17.34 -6.00
N ALA A 480 17.88 -17.58 -6.54
CA ALA A 480 17.33 -16.85 -7.66
C ALA A 480 16.36 -15.81 -7.08
N SER A 481 16.79 -14.56 -7.10
CA SER A 481 15.98 -13.45 -6.64
C SER A 481 14.86 -13.16 -7.62
N SER A 482 13.65 -13.56 -7.29
CA SER A 482 12.40 -12.87 -7.62
C SER A 482 11.23 -13.73 -7.22
N GLY A 483 10.19 -13.07 -6.72
CA GLY A 483 8.99 -13.75 -6.35
C GLY A 483 8.08 -14.32 -7.44
N MET A 484 8.39 -14.04 -8.71
CA MET A 484 7.48 -14.27 -9.82
C MET A 484 8.03 -15.23 -10.89
N MET A 485 9.36 -15.49 -10.89
CA MET A 485 9.93 -16.60 -11.69
C MET A 485 9.38 -17.96 -11.23
N SER A 486 8.97 -18.05 -9.96
CA SER A 486 8.36 -19.24 -9.38
C SER A 486 6.96 -19.53 -9.94
N LEU A 487 6.17 -18.49 -10.25
CA LEU A 487 4.82 -18.64 -10.81
C LEU A 487 4.84 -19.00 -12.30
N THR A 488 5.76 -18.42 -13.07
CA THR A 488 5.96 -18.85 -14.47
C THR A 488 6.53 -20.25 -14.54
N PHE A 489 7.43 -20.60 -13.62
CA PHE A 489 7.94 -21.95 -13.47
C PHE A 489 6.81 -22.94 -13.14
N GLU A 490 5.95 -22.62 -12.16
CA GLU A 490 4.81 -23.48 -11.76
C GLU A 490 3.76 -23.60 -12.88
N GLU A 491 3.47 -22.52 -13.62
CA GLU A 491 2.56 -22.55 -14.76
C GLU A 491 3.12 -23.35 -15.94
N MET A 492 4.40 -23.18 -16.28
CA MET A 492 5.08 -23.99 -17.30
C MET A 492 5.18 -25.46 -16.90
N LEU A 493 5.53 -25.74 -15.64
CA LEU A 493 5.63 -27.10 -15.10
C LEU A 493 4.25 -27.76 -15.11
N SER A 494 3.21 -27.09 -14.62
CA SER A 494 1.84 -27.63 -14.62
C SER A 494 1.31 -27.88 -16.03
N THR A 495 1.65 -27.01 -17.00
CA THR A 495 1.26 -27.21 -18.40
C THR A 495 2.01 -28.40 -19.02
N ALA A 496 3.30 -28.57 -18.71
CA ALA A 496 4.08 -29.71 -19.15
C ALA A 496 3.59 -31.03 -18.53
N GLU A 497 3.25 -31.02 -17.24
CA GLU A 497 2.65 -32.15 -16.52
C GLU A 497 1.29 -32.52 -17.10
N GLN A 498 0.44 -31.53 -17.41
CA GLN A 498 -0.87 -31.79 -18.01
C GLN A 498 -0.72 -32.46 -19.39
N HIS A 499 0.17 -31.96 -20.25
CA HIS A 499 0.44 -32.58 -21.54
C HIS A 499 1.05 -33.98 -21.40
N HIS A 500 1.88 -34.21 -20.39
CA HIS A 500 2.41 -35.54 -20.06
C HIS A 500 1.29 -36.52 -19.67
N GLU A 501 0.41 -36.14 -18.74
CA GLU A 501 -0.72 -36.99 -18.32
C GLU A 501 -1.73 -37.24 -19.45
N ASP A 502 -1.98 -36.24 -20.31
CA ASP A 502 -2.83 -36.40 -21.49
C ASP A 502 -2.21 -37.39 -22.51
N ALA A 503 -0.89 -37.36 -22.68
CA ALA A 503 -0.17 -38.32 -23.53
C ALA A 503 -0.26 -39.74 -22.96
N LYS A 504 -0.05 -39.91 -21.65
CA LYS A 504 -0.13 -41.19 -20.95
C LYS A 504 -1.54 -41.78 -21.00
N THR A 505 -2.56 -40.95 -20.80
CA THR A 505 -3.97 -41.36 -20.90
C THR A 505 -4.30 -41.79 -22.33
N SER A 506 -3.86 -41.02 -23.33
CA SER A 506 -4.04 -41.37 -24.75
C SER A 506 -3.31 -42.66 -25.14
N LEU A 507 -2.12 -42.90 -24.59
CA LEU A 507 -1.35 -44.13 -24.79
C LEU A 507 -2.07 -45.35 -24.17
N LYS A 508 -2.64 -45.20 -22.98
CA LYS A 508 -3.44 -46.23 -22.34
C LYS A 508 -4.69 -46.57 -23.16
N GLU A 509 -5.42 -45.55 -23.63
CA GLU A 509 -6.59 -45.74 -24.50
C GLU A 509 -6.22 -46.43 -25.82
N PHE A 510 -5.06 -46.09 -26.38
CA PHE A 510 -4.53 -46.72 -27.59
C PHE A 510 -4.33 -48.23 -27.38
N TRP A 511 -3.61 -48.63 -26.33
CA TRP A 511 -3.39 -50.04 -26.01
C TRP A 511 -4.67 -50.78 -25.66
N GLN A 512 -5.60 -50.15 -24.94
CA GLN A 512 -6.90 -50.74 -24.63
C GLN A 512 -7.75 -50.96 -25.88
N ASN A 513 -7.74 -50.03 -26.84
CA ASN A 513 -8.45 -50.19 -28.11
C ASN A 513 -7.86 -51.34 -28.94
N LEU A 514 -6.53 -51.50 -28.95
CA LEU A 514 -5.85 -52.60 -29.63
C LEU A 514 -6.08 -53.96 -28.94
N ALA A 515 -6.17 -53.99 -27.62
CA ALA A 515 -6.43 -55.20 -26.84
C ALA A 515 -7.92 -55.60 -26.80
N SER A 516 -8.82 -54.70 -27.24
CA SER A 516 -10.26 -54.96 -27.22
C SER A 516 -10.68 -55.93 -28.33
N VAL A 517 -11.65 -56.79 -28.03
CA VAL A 517 -12.21 -57.77 -28.98
C VAL A 517 -12.86 -57.05 -30.19
N ASN A 518 -13.32 -55.82 -30.01
CA ASN A 518 -13.94 -54.97 -31.04
C ASN A 518 -13.06 -53.75 -31.36
N MET A 519 -11.86 -53.99 -31.91
CA MET A 519 -10.90 -52.94 -32.26
C MET A 519 -11.51 -51.92 -33.22
N SER A 520 -11.55 -50.64 -32.81
CA SER A 520 -11.95 -49.56 -33.69
C SER A 520 -10.74 -49.06 -34.51
N ALA A 521 -10.59 -49.61 -35.72
CA ALA A 521 -9.54 -49.22 -36.67
C ALA A 521 -9.45 -47.70 -36.96
N PRO A 522 -10.55 -46.92 -37.13
CA PRO A 522 -10.45 -45.49 -37.40
C PRO A 522 -9.99 -44.65 -36.19
N ARG A 523 -10.04 -45.22 -34.98
CA ARG A 523 -9.66 -44.54 -33.74
C ARG A 523 -8.16 -44.60 -33.46
N VAL A 524 -7.48 -45.60 -34.00
CA VAL A 524 -6.02 -45.81 -33.89
C VAL A 524 -5.20 -44.60 -34.37
N PRO A 525 -5.39 -44.07 -35.61
CA PRO A 525 -4.61 -42.92 -36.07
C PRO A 525 -4.92 -41.62 -35.30
N GLN A 526 -6.14 -41.47 -34.77
CA GLN A 526 -6.51 -40.30 -33.96
C GLN A 526 -5.83 -40.31 -32.60
N LEU A 527 -5.80 -41.47 -31.94
CA LEU A 527 -5.11 -41.66 -30.66
C LEU A 527 -3.59 -41.50 -30.84
N LEU A 528 -3.02 -42.09 -31.89
CA LEU A 528 -1.60 -41.94 -32.21
C LEU A 528 -1.20 -40.47 -32.41
N LYS A 529 -2.01 -39.70 -33.15
CA LYS A 529 -1.77 -38.27 -33.34
C LYS A 529 -1.79 -37.51 -32.01
N ARG A 530 -2.75 -37.79 -31.12
CA ARG A 530 -2.82 -37.15 -29.79
C ARG A 530 -1.63 -37.47 -28.92
N ILE A 531 -1.15 -38.71 -28.94
CA ILE A 531 0.05 -39.13 -28.20
C ILE A 531 1.23 -38.28 -28.67
N VAL A 532 1.52 -38.27 -29.97
CA VAL A 532 2.66 -37.54 -30.55
C VAL A 532 2.56 -36.03 -30.30
N ASP A 533 1.38 -35.43 -30.51
CA ASP A 533 1.18 -33.99 -30.32
C ASP A 533 1.37 -33.56 -28.84
N ASN A 534 0.91 -34.37 -27.89
CA ASN A 534 1.00 -34.06 -26.46
C ASN A 534 2.39 -34.37 -25.89
N GLU A 535 3.01 -35.47 -26.29
CA GLU A 535 4.38 -35.81 -25.92
C GLU A 535 5.37 -34.75 -26.42
N ALA A 536 5.26 -34.31 -27.68
CA ALA A 536 6.14 -33.28 -28.22
C ALA A 536 5.99 -31.94 -27.47
N LYS A 537 4.79 -31.60 -26.99
CA LYS A 537 4.55 -30.39 -26.17
C LYS A 537 5.11 -30.53 -24.76
N ALA A 538 4.88 -31.67 -24.12
CA ALA A 538 5.42 -31.98 -22.79
C ALA A 538 6.96 -31.92 -22.81
N ARG A 539 7.58 -32.57 -23.80
CA ARG A 539 9.03 -32.56 -23.99
C ARG A 539 9.60 -31.15 -24.13
N ARG A 540 9.04 -30.32 -25.03
CA ARG A 540 9.48 -28.92 -25.18
C ARG A 540 9.34 -28.14 -23.89
N GLY A 541 8.24 -28.34 -23.15
CA GLY A 541 8.01 -27.69 -21.86
C GLY A 541 9.09 -28.05 -20.84
N TYR A 542 9.41 -29.35 -20.69
CA TYR A 542 10.47 -29.79 -19.79
C TYR A 542 11.87 -29.36 -20.25
N GLU A 543 12.18 -29.40 -21.55
CA GLU A 543 13.47 -28.93 -22.08
C GLU A 543 13.67 -27.42 -21.85
N GLU A 544 12.65 -26.61 -22.07
CA GLU A 544 12.68 -25.16 -21.77
C GLU A 544 12.87 -24.92 -20.25
N LEU A 545 12.21 -25.72 -19.42
CA LEU A 545 12.39 -25.72 -17.96
C LEU A 545 13.80 -26.16 -17.54
N LEU A 546 14.43 -27.11 -18.24
CA LEU A 546 15.80 -27.56 -17.96
C LEU A 546 16.85 -26.54 -18.44
N VAL A 547 16.60 -25.80 -19.52
CA VAL A 547 17.48 -24.71 -19.96
C VAL A 547 17.44 -23.55 -18.96
N THR A 548 16.25 -23.21 -18.46
CA THR A 548 16.05 -22.10 -17.52
C THR A 548 16.41 -22.48 -16.07
N HIS A 549 16.19 -23.73 -15.68
CA HIS A 549 16.43 -24.27 -14.34
C HIS A 549 17.15 -25.63 -14.37
N PRO A 550 18.44 -25.66 -14.76
CA PRO A 550 19.19 -26.91 -15.06
C PRO A 550 19.40 -27.85 -13.87
N ASN A 551 19.21 -27.35 -12.64
CA ASN A 551 19.40 -28.13 -11.40
C ASN A 551 18.06 -28.34 -10.66
N SER A 552 16.92 -28.22 -11.35
CA SER A 552 15.63 -28.44 -10.70
C SER A 552 15.34 -29.93 -10.55
N LEU A 553 15.36 -30.43 -9.31
CA LEU A 553 15.10 -31.84 -9.00
C LEU A 553 13.71 -32.30 -9.47
N ILE A 554 12.71 -31.41 -9.38
CA ILE A 554 11.34 -31.73 -9.81
C ILE A 554 11.30 -31.88 -11.33
N VAL A 555 11.87 -30.93 -12.07
CA VAL A 555 11.88 -30.99 -13.54
C VAL A 555 12.68 -32.19 -14.04
N LEU A 556 13.84 -32.49 -13.44
CA LEU A 556 14.65 -33.67 -13.79
C LEU A 556 13.86 -34.96 -13.54
N ARG A 557 13.16 -35.08 -12.40
CA ARG A 557 12.34 -36.26 -12.08
C ARG A 557 11.12 -36.40 -12.99
N GLU A 558 10.39 -35.32 -13.23
CA GLU A 558 9.20 -35.37 -14.10
C GLU A 558 9.58 -35.59 -15.57
N TYR A 559 10.71 -35.03 -16.01
CA TYR A 559 11.25 -35.31 -17.35
C TYR A 559 11.74 -36.75 -17.48
N ALA A 560 12.43 -37.29 -16.48
CA ALA A 560 12.82 -38.71 -16.46
C ALA A 560 11.60 -39.64 -16.47
N ARG A 561 10.51 -39.28 -15.78
CA ARG A 561 9.24 -40.02 -15.86
C ARG A 561 8.63 -40.00 -17.25
N LEU A 562 8.64 -38.85 -17.94
CA LEU A 562 8.19 -38.78 -19.34
C LEU A 562 8.99 -39.74 -20.23
N LEU A 563 10.31 -39.79 -20.06
CA LEU A 563 11.20 -40.71 -20.79
C LEU A 563 10.85 -42.19 -20.53
N LEU A 564 10.57 -42.55 -19.27
CA LEU A 564 10.17 -43.90 -18.91
C LEU A 564 8.76 -44.27 -19.40
N ASP A 565 7.77 -43.40 -19.14
CA ASP A 565 6.35 -43.70 -19.36
C ASP A 565 5.98 -43.74 -20.85
N ILE A 566 6.60 -42.90 -21.68
CA ILE A 566 6.25 -42.74 -23.10
C ILE A 566 7.30 -43.33 -24.04
N TYR A 567 8.59 -43.09 -23.79
CA TYR A 567 9.66 -43.48 -24.71
C TYR A 567 10.34 -44.81 -24.34
N GLN A 568 10.16 -45.29 -23.11
CA GLN A 568 10.88 -46.45 -22.56
C GLN A 568 12.42 -46.31 -22.68
N ASP A 569 12.93 -45.08 -22.56
CA ASP A 569 14.36 -44.77 -22.60
C ASP A 569 14.93 -44.80 -21.18
N GLU A 570 15.19 -46.02 -20.68
CA GLU A 570 15.65 -46.26 -19.31
C GLU A 570 17.05 -45.68 -19.08
N ASP A 571 17.97 -45.83 -20.04
CA ASP A 571 19.36 -45.36 -19.92
C ASP A 571 19.44 -43.85 -19.75
N THR A 572 18.68 -43.08 -20.55
CA THR A 572 18.68 -41.62 -20.47
C THR A 572 17.92 -41.15 -19.23
N ALA A 573 16.83 -41.82 -18.86
CA ALA A 573 16.09 -41.50 -17.64
C ALA A 573 16.97 -41.72 -16.38
N GLU A 574 17.75 -42.81 -16.33
CA GLU A 574 18.63 -43.11 -15.21
C GLU A 574 19.74 -42.06 -15.07
N GLN A 575 20.36 -41.62 -16.17
CA GLN A 575 21.35 -40.53 -16.16
C GLN A 575 20.77 -39.22 -15.60
N ILE A 576 19.51 -38.92 -15.94
CA ILE A 576 18.81 -37.71 -15.47
C ILE A 576 18.41 -37.83 -13.99
N ILE A 577 18.02 -39.03 -13.54
CA ILE A 577 17.71 -39.32 -12.14
C ILE A 577 18.99 -39.24 -11.29
N GLN A 578 20.11 -39.80 -11.76
CA GLN A 578 21.42 -39.69 -11.08
C GLN A 578 21.88 -38.23 -10.96
N ARG A 579 21.51 -37.37 -11.92
CA ARG A 579 21.75 -35.92 -11.82
C ARG A 579 20.82 -35.22 -10.82
N ALA A 580 19.71 -35.85 -10.45
CA ALA A 580 18.71 -35.36 -9.49
C ALA A 580 18.89 -35.96 -8.07
N GLU A 581 19.85 -36.85 -7.87
CA GLU A 581 20.32 -37.35 -6.57
C GLU A 581 21.56 -36.57 -6.11
#